data_AF-A0A1H7L1C7-F1
#
_entry.id   AF-A0A1H7L1C7-F1
#
_cell.length_a   1.000
_cell.length_b   1.000
_cell.length_c   1.000
_cell.angle_alpha   90.00
_cell.angle_beta   90.00
_cell.angle_gamma   90.00
#
_symmetry.space_group_name_H-M   'P 1'
#
loop_
_entity.id
_entity.type
_entity.pdbx_description
1 polymer ?
#
loop_
_entity_poly.entity_id
_entity_poly.type
_entity_poly.pdbx_seq_one_letter_code
_entity_poly.pdbx_strand_id
1 'polypeptide(L)'
;MRSRDHRRRLGASLAAGFLVVGLALTGCSEAGSSNSSAAGAAPVHAPGAAAGGAAASAGGAAGSAGAASTAPSPGSSGAAAAASNRSVIYSGQIQLRCAHVDAAVKQAQTLVQSVGGYLDSEQVGDAGTLSWTVGDTTAASTLPIPSNAAGEGAIMVLRIPSASYDTVFGQLGSLGTVLAQQRSSQDVTSQVVDLDARVASEKASIDRLTTLMKQAGSLSDMITLEQAVTSRESDLNSLESQVAALRGQVALSTVTVELFQTATPPPPAKPKTDGAWSAAGHALASGWHALYMVGRGLLIAVSASFPFLALAALIAYGAYRFTRRRKPEADEE
;
A
#
# COMPACT_ATOMS: atom_id res chain seq x y z
N MET A 1 77.74 1.54 -38.56
CA MET A 1 77.94 2.79 -39.31
C MET A 1 77.42 2.58 -40.72
N ARG A 2 76.53 3.48 -41.19
CA ARG A 2 75.97 3.59 -42.56
C ARG A 2 75.15 2.37 -43.04
N SER A 3 73.95 2.49 -43.60
CA SER A 3 73.18 3.67 -44.02
C SER A 3 71.84 3.21 -44.59
N ARG A 4 70.79 3.96 -44.24
CA ARG A 4 69.72 4.47 -45.12
C ARG A 4 68.79 3.46 -45.82
N ASP A 5 67.60 3.34 -45.23
CA ASP A 5 66.36 3.93 -45.73
C ASP A 5 65.94 3.75 -47.20
N HIS A 6 64.76 3.11 -47.30
CA HIS A 6 63.57 3.59 -48.00
C HIS A 6 63.71 3.92 -49.49
N ARG A 7 63.03 3.12 -50.33
CA ARG A 7 61.75 3.53 -50.95
C ARG A 7 61.23 2.51 -51.95
N ARG A 8 59.90 2.40 -51.93
CA ARG A 8 59.01 1.97 -53.03
C ARG A 8 59.05 0.48 -53.38
N ARG A 9 58.05 -0.27 -52.88
CA ARG A 9 57.05 -0.95 -53.74
C ARG A 9 55.72 -1.04 -53.00
N LEU A 10 54.87 -0.04 -53.26
CA LEU A 10 53.42 -0.22 -53.31
C LEU A 10 53.13 -1.30 -54.35
N GLY A 11 52.47 -2.37 -53.95
CA GLY A 11 52.11 -3.47 -54.83
C GLY A 11 51.41 -4.58 -54.07
N ALA A 12 50.08 -4.54 -54.11
CA ALA A 12 49.17 -5.68 -54.15
C ALA A 12 49.62 -6.98 -53.44
N SER A 13 48.98 -7.30 -52.31
CA SER A 13 48.79 -8.67 -51.82
C SER A 13 47.60 -8.63 -50.85
N LEU A 14 46.42 -9.01 -51.31
CA LEU A 14 45.86 -10.35 -51.24
C LEU A 14 45.14 -10.62 -49.91
N ALA A 15 43.83 -10.77 -50.06
CA ALA A 15 42.89 -11.39 -49.16
C ALA A 15 43.49 -12.57 -48.38
N ALA A 16 43.51 -12.45 -47.04
CA ALA A 16 43.47 -13.57 -46.09
C ALA A 16 43.29 -12.98 -44.69
N GLY A 17 42.05 -13.01 -44.19
CA GLY A 17 41.69 -12.52 -42.85
C GLY A 17 40.59 -13.38 -42.23
N PHE A 18 40.72 -14.70 -42.35
CA PHE A 18 39.84 -15.70 -41.77
C PHE A 18 40.54 -16.27 -40.54
N LEU A 19 40.52 -15.56 -39.40
CA LEU A 19 40.96 -16.13 -38.11
C LEU A 19 40.60 -15.23 -36.92
N VAL A 20 39.43 -15.42 -36.31
CA VAL A 20 39.30 -15.31 -34.84
C VAL A 20 38.37 -16.42 -34.35
N VAL A 21 39.03 -17.45 -33.84
CA VAL A 21 38.54 -18.47 -32.92
C VAL A 21 38.41 -17.84 -31.52
N GLY A 22 37.38 -18.24 -30.77
CA GLY A 22 37.48 -18.40 -29.31
C GLY A 22 36.38 -17.67 -28.52
N LEU A 23 35.29 -18.34 -28.15
CA LEU A 23 35.09 -19.09 -26.89
C LEU A 23 34.73 -18.21 -25.67
N ALA A 24 33.42 -18.07 -25.41
CA ALA A 24 32.80 -17.73 -24.11
C ALA A 24 31.28 -17.56 -24.34
N LEU A 25 30.30 -18.16 -23.66
CA LEU A 25 30.19 -19.07 -22.53
C LEU A 25 28.85 -19.81 -22.69
N THR A 26 28.87 -21.12 -22.86
CA THR A 26 27.76 -22.04 -22.57
C THR A 26 28.04 -22.66 -21.20
N GLY A 27 27.17 -22.41 -20.22
CA GLY A 27 27.18 -23.04 -18.91
C GLY A 27 25.81 -23.65 -18.58
N CYS A 28 25.73 -24.98 -18.61
CA CYS A 28 24.65 -25.83 -18.10
C CYS A 28 24.61 -25.75 -16.56
N SER A 29 23.45 -25.62 -15.92
CA SER A 29 22.42 -26.63 -15.60
C SER A 29 22.78 -27.51 -14.39
N GLU A 30 21.94 -27.38 -13.36
CA GLU A 30 21.97 -27.96 -12.01
C GLU A 30 21.93 -29.50 -11.96
N ALA A 31 22.74 -30.08 -11.06
CA ALA A 31 22.53 -31.41 -10.49
C ALA A 31 23.20 -31.52 -9.11
N GLY A 32 22.41 -31.90 -8.10
CA GLY A 32 22.81 -32.15 -6.71
C GLY A 32 21.77 -31.55 -5.77
N SER A 33 21.15 -32.22 -4.81
CA SER A 33 21.52 -33.46 -4.13
C SER A 33 20.30 -33.94 -3.32
N SER A 34 20.11 -35.25 -3.26
CA SER A 34 19.19 -35.92 -2.35
C SER A 34 19.61 -35.72 -0.88
N ASN A 35 18.69 -35.27 -0.03
CA ASN A 35 18.82 -35.45 1.41
C ASN A 35 17.49 -35.92 2.01
N SER A 36 17.46 -37.20 2.40
CA SER A 36 16.46 -37.81 3.24
C SER A 36 16.80 -37.54 4.71
N SER A 37 15.88 -36.93 5.45
CA SER A 37 15.93 -36.91 6.91
C SER A 37 14.54 -36.71 7.50
N ALA A 38 14.26 -37.56 8.50
CA ALA A 38 13.00 -37.83 9.15
C ALA A 38 12.54 -36.75 10.13
N ALA A 39 11.24 -36.72 10.46
CA ALA A 39 10.75 -36.58 11.84
C ALA A 39 9.24 -36.88 11.98
N GLY A 40 8.95 -37.96 12.70
CA GLY A 40 7.78 -38.27 13.53
C GLY A 40 6.44 -37.55 13.33
N ALA A 41 5.47 -38.28 12.76
CA ALA A 41 4.06 -38.06 13.04
C ALA A 41 3.65 -38.95 14.22
N ALA A 42 3.37 -38.34 15.38
CA ALA A 42 2.70 -38.97 16.51
C ALA A 42 1.27 -38.41 16.63
N PRO A 43 0.30 -39.23 17.08
CA PRO A 43 -1.12 -38.93 16.97
C PRO A 43 -1.58 -37.92 18.04
N VAL A 44 -2.47 -37.01 17.64
CA VAL A 44 -3.17 -36.12 18.57
C VAL A 44 -4.21 -36.91 19.36
N HIS A 45 -4.02 -36.90 20.67
CA HIS A 45 -4.91 -37.44 21.69
C HIS A 45 -6.15 -36.53 21.80
N ALA A 46 -7.33 -37.10 21.61
CA ALA A 46 -8.57 -36.55 22.13
C ALA A 46 -8.68 -36.83 23.65
N PRO A 47 -9.36 -35.94 24.37
CA PRO A 47 -10.29 -36.40 25.39
C PRO A 47 -11.68 -35.83 25.12
N GLY A 48 -12.67 -36.72 25.17
CA GLY A 48 -14.07 -36.36 25.21
C GLY A 48 -14.50 -35.87 26.60
N ALA A 49 -15.54 -35.07 26.63
CA ALA A 49 -16.45 -34.98 27.75
C ALA A 49 -17.88 -34.88 27.21
N ALA A 50 -18.71 -35.78 27.70
CA ALA A 50 -20.07 -36.02 27.28
C ALA A 50 -21.08 -35.21 28.09
N ALA A 51 -22.21 -34.96 27.42
CA ALA A 51 -23.59 -35.08 27.93
C ALA A 51 -24.16 -34.05 28.93
N GLY A 52 -25.37 -33.59 28.55
CA GLY A 52 -26.40 -32.96 29.36
C GLY A 52 -27.07 -31.84 28.56
N GLY A 53 -28.31 -31.90 28.06
CA GLY A 53 -29.45 -32.73 28.43
C GLY A 53 -30.62 -31.83 28.82
N ALA A 54 -31.54 -31.62 27.87
CA ALA A 54 -33.00 -31.45 28.02
C ALA A 54 -33.68 -30.07 28.27
N ALA A 55 -34.82 -29.97 27.55
CA ALA A 55 -36.11 -29.29 27.83
C ALA A 55 -36.19 -27.75 27.63
N ALA A 56 -37.01 -27.23 26.69
CA ALA A 56 -38.49 -27.13 26.69
C ALA A 56 -38.99 -26.25 27.86
N SER A 57 -39.90 -25.28 27.76
CA SER A 57 -41.02 -24.95 26.87
C SER A 57 -41.47 -23.50 27.19
N ALA A 58 -41.97 -22.71 26.24
CA ALA A 58 -43.39 -22.34 26.03
C ALA A 58 -44.06 -21.38 27.04
N GLY A 59 -44.82 -20.42 26.48
CA GLY A 59 -45.87 -19.62 27.12
C GLY A 59 -45.39 -18.24 27.58
N GLY A 60 -46.04 -17.11 27.31
CA GLY A 60 -47.36 -16.77 26.76
C GLY A 60 -47.56 -15.27 27.05
N ALA A 61 -47.90 -14.47 26.04
CA ALA A 61 -49.21 -13.83 25.90
C ALA A 61 -49.42 -12.51 26.69
N ALA A 62 -49.46 -11.42 25.91
CA ALA A 62 -50.51 -10.40 25.82
C ALA A 62 -51.25 -9.86 27.06
N GLY A 63 -51.36 -8.52 27.09
CA GLY A 63 -52.34 -7.71 27.83
C GLY A 63 -51.94 -6.22 27.76
N SER A 64 -52.10 -5.54 26.63
CA SER A 64 -53.24 -4.68 26.24
C SER A 64 -53.47 -3.43 27.09
N ALA A 65 -53.28 -2.28 26.42
CA ALA A 65 -54.13 -1.08 26.42
C ALA A 65 -54.37 -0.33 27.74
N GLY A 66 -53.71 0.83 27.85
CA GLY A 66 -54.20 2.01 28.55
C GLY A 66 -54.06 3.22 27.62
N ALA A 67 -55.19 3.83 27.29
CA ALA A 67 -55.32 4.86 26.25
C ALA A 67 -54.80 6.24 26.65
N ALA A 68 -54.29 6.93 25.63
CA ALA A 68 -54.38 8.35 25.32
C ALA A 68 -54.28 9.40 26.45
N SER A 69 -53.19 10.16 26.39
CA SER A 69 -53.21 11.59 26.64
C SER A 69 -52.26 12.27 25.67
N THR A 70 -52.81 12.68 24.53
CA THR A 70 -52.13 13.48 23.51
C THR A 70 -52.18 14.94 23.95
N ALA A 71 -51.16 15.38 24.68
CA ALA A 71 -50.85 16.80 24.82
C ALA A 71 -49.80 17.19 23.77
N PRO A 72 -49.89 18.38 23.14
CA PRO A 72 -48.98 18.76 22.07
C PRO A 72 -47.59 19.03 22.67
N SER A 73 -46.62 18.19 22.31
CA SER A 73 -45.20 18.45 22.61
C SER A 73 -44.74 19.72 21.89
N PRO A 74 -44.15 20.71 22.60
CA PRO A 74 -43.40 21.77 21.95
C PRO A 74 -42.19 21.18 21.23
N GLY A 75 -42.09 21.47 19.95
CA GLY A 75 -41.08 20.94 19.05
C GLY A 75 -39.63 21.28 19.43
N SER A 76 -38.80 20.26 19.29
CA SER A 76 -37.50 20.25 18.60
C SER A 76 -36.36 21.20 19.00
N SER A 77 -36.50 22.10 19.97
CA SER A 77 -35.34 22.89 20.47
C SER A 77 -34.56 22.21 21.60
N GLY A 78 -35.17 21.29 22.34
CA GLY A 78 -34.47 20.54 23.42
C GLY A 78 -33.61 19.37 22.90
N ALA A 79 -33.98 18.77 21.76
CA ALA A 79 -33.24 17.65 21.18
C ALA A 79 -31.89 18.08 20.57
N ALA A 80 -31.81 19.31 20.06
CA ALA A 80 -30.57 19.89 19.53
C ALA A 80 -29.58 20.27 20.66
N ALA A 81 -30.08 20.77 21.80
CA ALA A 81 -29.25 21.08 22.97
C ALA A 81 -28.76 19.82 23.72
N ALA A 82 -29.54 18.74 23.70
CA ALA A 82 -29.13 17.44 24.26
C ALA A 82 -28.05 16.72 23.41
N ALA A 83 -27.91 17.08 22.13
CA ALA A 83 -26.82 16.59 21.29
C ALA A 83 -25.48 17.28 21.60
N SER A 84 -25.53 18.52 22.13
CA SER A 84 -24.34 19.35 22.39
C SER A 84 -23.53 18.92 23.63
N ASN A 85 -24.09 18.03 24.46
CA ASN A 85 -23.44 17.59 25.71
C ASN A 85 -23.09 16.09 25.71
N ARG A 86 -23.13 15.45 24.54
CA ARG A 86 -22.72 14.05 24.39
C ARG A 86 -21.21 13.98 24.27
N SER A 87 -20.62 13.09 25.04
CA SER A 87 -19.20 12.75 24.95
C SER A 87 -19.06 11.55 24.02
N VAL A 88 -18.74 11.81 22.74
CA VAL A 88 -18.58 10.78 21.71
C VAL A 88 -17.14 10.75 21.22
N ILE A 89 -16.52 9.58 21.25
CA ILE A 89 -15.20 9.34 20.68
C ILE A 89 -15.40 8.90 19.22
N TYR A 90 -14.78 9.61 18.30
CA TYR A 90 -14.76 9.23 16.89
C TYR A 90 -13.41 8.65 16.52
N SER A 91 -13.45 7.50 15.86
CA SER A 91 -12.27 6.89 15.25
C SER A 91 -12.56 6.42 13.82
N GLY A 92 -11.55 6.48 12.98
CA GLY A 92 -11.66 6.09 11.58
C GLY A 92 -10.36 5.48 11.07
N GLN A 93 -10.50 4.54 10.15
CA GLN A 93 -9.40 3.99 9.36
C GLN A 93 -9.76 4.14 7.89
N ILE A 94 -8.82 4.59 7.06
CA ILE A 94 -9.03 4.70 5.61
C ILE A 94 -7.80 4.20 4.87
N GLN A 95 -8.03 3.27 3.94
CA GLN A 95 -7.03 2.79 2.99
C GLN A 95 -7.26 3.44 1.65
N LEU A 96 -6.22 4.09 1.15
CA LEU A 96 -6.21 4.88 -0.07
C LEU A 96 -5.13 4.35 -1.00
N ARG A 97 -5.47 4.25 -2.28
CA ARG A 97 -4.51 4.04 -3.34
C ARG A 97 -4.25 5.37 -4.06
N CYS A 98 -3.00 5.79 -4.10
CA CYS A 98 -2.58 7.08 -4.68
C CYS A 98 -1.41 6.90 -5.64
N ALA A 99 -1.26 7.81 -6.61
CA ALA A 99 -0.15 7.76 -7.57
C ALA A 99 1.19 8.12 -6.91
N HIS A 100 1.17 9.11 -6.01
CA HIS A 100 2.33 9.64 -5.31
C HIS A 100 2.03 9.70 -3.80
N VAL A 101 2.65 8.80 -3.04
CA VAL A 101 2.42 8.68 -1.60
C VAL A 101 2.95 9.91 -0.87
N ASP A 102 4.19 10.32 -1.11
CA ASP A 102 4.78 11.57 -0.61
C ASP A 102 3.87 12.81 -0.75
N ALA A 103 3.19 12.96 -1.89
CA ALA A 103 2.32 14.10 -2.15
C ALA A 103 1.02 13.99 -1.33
N ALA A 104 0.44 12.79 -1.28
CA ALA A 104 -0.76 12.53 -0.49
C ALA A 104 -0.51 12.71 1.01
N VAL A 105 0.66 12.32 1.50
CA VAL A 105 1.09 12.51 2.90
C VAL A 105 1.09 13.99 3.27
N LYS A 106 1.77 14.83 2.46
CA LYS A 106 1.84 16.28 2.68
C LYS A 106 0.48 16.95 2.59
N GLN A 107 -0.36 16.52 1.65
CA GLN A 107 -1.72 17.05 1.50
C GLN A 107 -2.59 16.70 2.71
N ALA A 108 -2.56 15.45 3.17
CA ALA A 108 -3.27 15.01 4.36
C ALA A 108 -2.84 15.81 5.61
N GLN A 109 -1.54 15.99 5.80
CA GLN A 109 -1.00 16.78 6.91
C GLN A 109 -1.47 18.24 6.85
N THR A 110 -1.36 18.89 5.69
CA THR A 110 -1.79 20.29 5.49
C THR A 110 -3.29 20.44 5.78
N LEU A 111 -4.09 19.49 5.34
CA LEU A 111 -5.53 19.48 5.53
C LEU A 111 -5.89 19.36 7.02
N VAL A 112 -5.25 18.45 7.75
CA VAL A 112 -5.47 18.29 9.19
C VAL A 112 -4.99 19.51 9.98
N GLN A 113 -3.85 20.09 9.61
CA GLN A 113 -3.34 21.31 10.24
C GLN A 113 -4.26 22.51 10.00
N SER A 114 -4.92 22.59 8.84
CA SER A 114 -5.83 23.69 8.51
C SER A 114 -7.04 23.80 9.45
N VAL A 115 -7.45 22.68 10.07
CA VAL A 115 -8.54 22.63 11.05
C VAL A 115 -8.05 22.61 12.50
N GLY A 116 -6.75 22.84 12.74
CA GLY A 116 -6.15 22.80 14.08
C GLY A 116 -5.86 21.39 14.62
N GLY A 117 -5.87 20.37 13.76
CA GLY A 117 -5.38 19.04 14.10
C GLY A 117 -3.87 18.91 13.94
N TYR A 118 -3.33 17.76 14.32
CA TYR A 118 -1.90 17.47 14.23
C TYR A 118 -1.64 16.00 13.86
N LEU A 119 -0.40 15.75 13.41
CA LEU A 119 0.12 14.42 13.10
C LEU A 119 0.72 13.80 14.37
N ASP A 120 0.25 12.61 14.74
CA ASP A 120 0.68 11.88 15.94
C ASP A 120 1.84 10.93 15.61
N SER A 121 1.71 10.22 14.49
CA SER A 121 2.74 9.30 13.99
C SER A 121 2.65 9.20 12.46
N GLU A 122 3.80 9.05 11.82
CA GLU A 122 3.93 8.81 10.38
C GLU A 122 5.07 7.83 10.14
N GLN A 123 4.82 6.86 9.28
CA GLN A 123 5.83 5.97 8.74
C GLN A 123 5.64 5.89 7.23
N VAL A 124 6.74 6.11 6.49
CA VAL A 124 6.79 6.06 5.03
C VAL A 124 7.92 5.13 4.63
N GLY A 125 7.72 4.37 3.55
CA GLY A 125 8.69 3.38 3.09
C GLY A 125 8.12 2.46 2.02
N ASP A 126 8.69 1.28 1.83
CA ASP A 126 8.18 0.31 0.87
C ASP A 126 7.04 -0.52 1.45
N ALA A 127 5.89 -0.53 0.78
CA ALA A 127 4.66 -1.16 1.25
C ALA A 127 4.80 -2.66 1.59
N GLY A 128 5.76 -3.37 0.98
CA GLY A 128 6.03 -4.77 1.24
C GLY A 128 6.92 -5.04 2.46
N THR A 129 7.62 -4.02 2.97
CA THR A 129 8.51 -4.14 4.15
C THR A 129 8.09 -3.27 5.32
N LEU A 130 7.23 -2.28 5.08
CA LEU A 130 6.67 -1.40 6.09
C LEU A 130 5.89 -2.20 7.12
N SER A 131 6.08 -1.82 8.39
CA SER A 131 5.21 -2.29 9.46
C SER A 131 3.91 -1.49 9.40
N TRP A 132 2.82 -2.15 9.03
CA TRP A 132 1.47 -1.55 9.01
C TRP A 132 0.85 -1.49 10.42
N THR A 133 1.69 -1.45 11.46
CA THR A 133 1.29 -1.36 12.85
C THR A 133 1.37 0.08 13.31
N VAL A 134 0.27 0.57 13.87
CA VAL A 134 0.16 1.94 14.35
C VAL A 134 0.60 2.03 15.81
N GLY A 135 1.88 2.34 16.03
CA GLY A 135 2.43 2.53 17.38
C GLY A 135 2.45 1.24 18.24
N ASP A 136 2.57 1.43 19.55
CA ASP A 136 2.58 0.35 20.58
C ASP A 136 1.16 -0.06 21.02
N THR A 137 0.13 0.64 20.55
CA THR A 137 -1.24 0.48 21.05
C THR A 137 -2.05 -0.46 20.17
N THR A 138 -3.00 -1.18 20.78
CA THR A 138 -4.00 -2.10 20.20
C THR A 138 -4.88 -1.51 19.08
N ALA A 139 -4.65 -0.27 18.64
CA ALA A 139 -5.19 0.30 17.42
C ALA A 139 -4.46 -0.24 16.17
N ALA A 140 -4.18 -1.55 16.16
CA ALA A 140 -3.69 -2.22 14.97
C ALA A 140 -4.65 -1.93 13.81
N SER A 141 -4.09 -1.68 12.62
CA SER A 141 -4.90 -1.62 11.42
C SER A 141 -5.78 -2.87 11.38
N THR A 142 -7.09 -2.67 11.42
CA THR A 142 -8.06 -3.78 11.39
C THR A 142 -8.42 -4.11 9.94
N LEU A 143 -7.99 -3.24 9.01
CA LEU A 143 -8.22 -3.42 7.58
C LEU A 143 -7.13 -4.33 7.01
N PRO A 144 -7.49 -5.39 6.26
CA PRO A 144 -6.51 -6.25 5.61
C PRO A 144 -5.64 -5.44 4.65
N ILE A 145 -4.33 -5.70 4.66
CA ILE A 145 -3.41 -5.12 3.69
C ILE A 145 -3.78 -5.67 2.31
N PRO A 146 -3.95 -4.83 1.27
CA PRO A 146 -4.25 -5.31 -0.06
C PRO A 146 -3.10 -6.18 -0.59
N SER A 147 -3.43 -7.33 -1.19
CA SER A 147 -2.45 -8.28 -1.76
C SER A 147 -1.56 -7.68 -2.86
N ASN A 148 -1.94 -6.51 -3.37
CA ASN A 148 -1.27 -5.81 -4.46
C ASN A 148 -0.54 -4.55 -3.94
N ALA A 149 -0.33 -4.46 -2.62
CA ALA A 149 0.50 -3.43 -2.01
C ALA A 149 1.94 -3.59 -2.52
N ALA A 150 2.35 -2.68 -3.39
CA ALA A 150 3.70 -2.68 -3.97
C ALA A 150 4.14 -1.23 -4.18
N GLY A 151 5.46 -1.01 -4.14
CA GLY A 151 6.04 0.32 -4.22
C GLY A 151 5.97 1.04 -2.89
N GLU A 152 5.87 2.36 -2.95
CA GLU A 152 5.84 3.20 -1.76
C GLU A 152 4.52 3.02 -0.99
N GLY A 153 4.60 3.06 0.34
CA GLY A 153 3.48 3.05 1.25
C GLY A 153 3.70 4.05 2.37
N ALA A 154 2.60 4.48 2.98
CA ALA A 154 2.67 5.27 4.19
C ALA A 154 1.51 4.92 5.13
N ILE A 155 1.78 4.92 6.42
CA ILE A 155 0.77 4.83 7.47
C ILE A 155 0.93 6.03 8.39
N MET A 156 -0.17 6.70 8.69
CA MET A 156 -0.17 7.87 9.54
C MET A 156 -1.37 7.92 10.47
N VAL A 157 -1.16 8.52 11.64
CA VAL A 157 -2.19 8.77 12.65
C VAL A 157 -2.38 10.26 12.78
N LEU A 158 -3.60 10.70 12.51
CA LEU A 158 -3.99 12.09 12.52
C LEU A 158 -4.95 12.32 13.69
N ARG A 159 -4.65 13.34 14.50
CA ARG A 159 -5.50 13.82 15.59
C ARG A 159 -6.25 15.04 15.09
N ILE A 160 -7.57 14.93 14.99
CA ILE A 160 -8.43 15.95 14.38
C ILE A 160 -9.46 16.38 15.41
N PRO A 161 -9.74 17.69 15.59
CA PRO A 161 -10.82 18.14 16.45
C PRO A 161 -12.15 17.49 16.06
N SER A 162 -12.89 16.97 17.03
CA SER A 162 -14.10 16.18 16.78
C SER A 162 -15.17 16.93 15.96
N ALA A 163 -15.26 18.24 16.12
CA ALA A 163 -16.15 19.09 15.33
C ALA A 163 -15.85 19.08 13.82
N SER A 164 -14.61 18.82 13.41
CA SER A 164 -14.18 18.81 12.00
C SER A 164 -13.99 17.41 11.43
N TYR A 165 -14.22 16.36 12.24
CA TYR A 165 -13.95 14.97 11.87
C TYR A 165 -14.62 14.54 10.56
N ASP A 166 -15.94 14.73 10.42
CA ASP A 166 -16.69 14.31 9.24
C ASP A 166 -16.19 14.96 7.95
N THR A 167 -15.89 16.27 8.03
CA THR A 167 -15.43 17.05 6.88
C THR A 167 -14.04 16.60 6.44
N VAL A 168 -13.12 16.49 7.40
CA VAL A 168 -11.74 16.06 7.14
C VAL A 168 -11.69 14.63 6.63
N PHE A 169 -12.45 13.71 7.23
CA PHE A 169 -12.48 12.31 6.81
C PHE A 169 -12.95 12.16 5.36
N GLY A 170 -13.99 12.91 4.96
CA GLY A 170 -14.44 12.96 3.57
C GLY A 170 -13.38 13.51 2.61
N GLN A 171 -12.67 14.56 3.01
CA GLN A 171 -11.61 15.15 2.19
C GLN A 171 -10.38 14.24 2.06
N LEU A 172 -10.00 13.52 3.12
CA LEU A 172 -8.93 12.51 3.07
C LEU A 172 -9.27 11.41 2.05
N GLY A 173 -10.55 11.02 1.98
CA GLY A 173 -11.06 10.10 0.97
C GLY A 173 -10.84 10.56 -0.49
N SER A 174 -10.76 11.86 -0.72
CA SER A 174 -10.56 12.45 -2.05
C SER A 174 -9.09 12.49 -2.53
N LEU A 175 -8.13 12.19 -1.64
CA LEU A 175 -6.70 12.18 -1.97
C LEU A 175 -6.29 11.00 -2.86
N GLY A 176 -7.15 10.00 -3.00
CA GLY A 176 -6.88 8.81 -3.81
C GLY A 176 -8.11 7.96 -4.04
N THR A 177 -7.91 6.74 -4.54
CA THR A 177 -8.96 5.74 -4.66
C THR A 177 -9.11 5.00 -3.33
N VAL A 178 -10.27 5.12 -2.68
CA VAL A 178 -10.56 4.40 -1.43
C VAL A 178 -10.63 2.90 -1.71
N LEU A 179 -9.76 2.13 -1.06
CA LEU A 179 -9.76 0.66 -1.09
C LEU A 179 -10.67 0.09 -0.02
N ALA A 180 -10.54 0.61 1.19
CA ALA A 180 -11.34 0.25 2.35
C ALA A 180 -11.46 1.46 3.28
N GLN A 181 -12.56 1.53 4.01
CA GLN A 181 -12.74 2.53 5.05
C GLN A 181 -13.58 1.94 6.16
N GLN A 182 -13.26 2.32 7.40
CA GLN A 182 -13.99 1.94 8.59
C GLN A 182 -14.16 3.16 9.47
N ARG A 183 -15.35 3.32 10.05
CA ARG A 183 -15.67 4.42 10.96
C ARG A 183 -16.33 3.85 12.18
N SER A 184 -15.91 4.30 13.35
CA SER A 184 -16.48 3.93 14.63
C SER A 184 -16.78 5.17 15.45
N SER A 185 -17.85 5.10 16.22
CA SER A 185 -18.25 6.13 17.17
C SER A 185 -18.65 5.44 18.46
N GLN A 186 -18.08 5.87 19.58
CA GLN A 186 -18.41 5.34 20.90
C GLN A 186 -18.95 6.46 21.79
N ASP A 187 -20.19 6.30 22.25
CA ASP A 187 -20.77 7.20 23.24
C ASP A 187 -20.25 6.81 24.63
N VAL A 188 -19.43 7.70 25.21
CA VAL A 188 -18.84 7.55 26.54
C VAL A 188 -19.44 8.52 27.54
N THR A 189 -20.59 9.13 27.21
CA THR A 189 -21.27 10.10 28.09
C THR A 189 -21.55 9.51 29.47
N SER A 190 -22.05 8.28 29.54
CA SER A 190 -22.31 7.60 30.82
C SER A 190 -21.03 7.35 31.62
N GLN A 191 -19.93 7.03 30.95
CA GLN A 191 -18.62 6.78 31.59
C GLN A 191 -18.03 8.06 32.17
N VAL A 192 -18.08 9.17 31.42
CA VAL A 192 -17.62 10.48 31.92
C VAL A 192 -18.44 10.90 33.15
N VAL A 193 -19.76 10.79 33.08
CA VAL A 193 -20.66 11.15 34.19
C VAL A 193 -20.40 10.28 35.43
N ASP A 194 -20.20 8.96 35.27
CA ASP A 194 -19.88 8.07 36.39
C ASP A 194 -18.52 8.41 37.03
N LEU A 195 -17.49 8.62 36.21
CA LEU A 195 -16.16 9.00 36.69
C LEU A 195 -16.18 10.36 37.41
N ASP A 196 -16.88 11.36 36.88
CA ASP A 196 -17.04 12.66 37.56
C ASP A 196 -17.77 12.52 38.91
N ALA A 197 -18.80 11.66 38.98
CA ALA A 197 -19.50 11.38 40.24
C ALA A 197 -18.60 10.67 41.27
N ARG A 198 -17.73 9.77 40.81
CA ARG A 198 -16.71 9.11 41.64
C ARG A 198 -15.68 10.09 42.16
N VAL A 199 -15.16 10.97 41.29
CA VAL A 199 -14.23 12.06 41.66
C VAL A 199 -14.85 12.96 42.74
N ALA A 200 -16.12 13.35 42.56
CA ALA A 200 -16.83 14.16 43.56
C ALA A 200 -17.00 13.43 44.91
N SER A 201 -17.28 12.12 44.87
CA SER A 201 -17.42 11.30 46.07
C SER A 201 -16.09 11.13 46.82
N GLU A 202 -14.98 10.90 46.11
CA GLU A 202 -13.65 10.80 46.73
C GLU A 202 -13.21 12.13 47.35
N LYS A 203 -13.45 13.27 46.67
CA LYS A 203 -13.21 14.61 47.25
C LYS A 203 -13.99 14.82 48.55
N ALA A 204 -15.28 14.49 48.56
CA ALA A 204 -16.10 14.58 49.76
C ALA A 204 -15.62 13.63 50.88
N SER A 205 -15.07 12.47 50.53
CA SER A 205 -14.49 11.53 51.51
C SER A 205 -13.21 12.10 52.14
N ILE A 206 -12.31 12.67 51.32
CA ILE A 206 -11.09 13.35 51.79
C ILE A 206 -11.44 14.51 52.73
N ASP A 207 -12.43 15.34 52.37
CA ASP A 207 -12.87 16.46 53.21
C ASP A 207 -13.39 15.99 54.59
N ARG A 208 -14.12 14.86 54.62
CA ARG A 208 -14.58 14.26 55.89
C ARG A 208 -13.42 13.71 56.71
N LEU A 209 -12.48 13.01 56.08
CA LEU A 209 -11.30 12.46 56.77
C LEU A 209 -10.41 13.56 57.33
N THR A 210 -10.16 14.64 56.57
CA THR A 210 -9.38 15.79 57.05
C THR A 210 -10.11 16.55 58.17
N THR A 211 -11.44 16.58 58.15
CA THR A 211 -12.23 17.14 59.25
C THR A 211 -12.13 16.29 60.53
N LEU A 212 -12.23 14.96 60.40
CA LEU A 212 -12.02 14.03 61.53
C LEU A 212 -10.59 14.11 62.08
N MET A 213 -9.60 14.28 61.21
CA MET A 213 -8.19 14.43 61.59
C MET A 213 -7.96 15.69 62.45
N LYS A 214 -8.66 16.79 62.18
CA LYS A 214 -8.62 18.01 63.02
C LYS A 214 -9.22 17.80 64.42
N GLN A 215 -10.04 16.76 64.60
CA GLN A 215 -10.71 16.44 65.86
C GLN A 215 -10.06 15.26 66.61
N ALA A 216 -9.11 14.57 65.98
CA ALA A 216 -8.45 13.40 66.56
C ALA A 216 -7.56 13.80 67.75
N GLY A 217 -7.80 13.16 68.90
CA GLY A 217 -7.06 13.44 70.14
C GLY A 217 -5.85 12.54 70.39
N SER A 218 -5.68 11.47 69.62
CA SER A 218 -4.60 10.49 69.81
C SER A 218 -3.66 10.43 68.58
N LEU A 219 -2.37 10.20 68.82
CA LEU A 219 -1.36 10.11 67.76
C LEU A 219 -1.58 8.89 66.85
N SER A 220 -2.05 7.76 67.41
CA SER A 220 -2.35 6.56 66.63
C SER A 220 -3.49 6.81 65.63
N ASP A 221 -4.56 7.49 66.06
CA ASP A 221 -5.69 7.81 65.19
C ASP A 221 -5.27 8.78 64.06
N MET A 222 -4.37 9.72 64.37
CA MET A 222 -3.82 10.64 63.38
C MET A 222 -3.05 9.89 62.28
N ILE A 223 -2.16 8.96 62.65
CA ILE A 223 -1.39 8.16 61.67
C ILE A 223 -2.34 7.31 60.80
N THR A 224 -3.36 6.69 61.39
CA THR A 224 -4.35 5.91 60.62
C THR A 224 -5.15 6.79 59.67
N LEU A 225 -5.58 7.99 60.09
CA LEU A 225 -6.29 8.93 59.23
C LEU A 225 -5.39 9.48 58.12
N GLU A 226 -4.11 9.76 58.39
CA GLU A 226 -3.14 10.21 57.39
C GLU A 226 -2.91 9.15 56.30
N GLN A 227 -2.77 7.89 56.70
CA GLN A 227 -2.69 6.76 55.76
C GLN A 227 -3.96 6.66 54.90
N ALA A 228 -5.14 6.83 55.52
CA ALA A 228 -6.41 6.80 54.79
C ALA A 228 -6.53 7.97 53.80
N VAL A 229 -6.14 9.17 54.19
CA VAL A 229 -6.13 10.35 53.30
C VAL A 229 -5.17 10.13 52.12
N THR A 230 -3.95 9.68 52.38
CA THR A 230 -2.94 9.43 51.33
C THR A 230 -3.46 8.41 50.30
N SER A 231 -4.11 7.34 50.76
CA SER A 231 -4.73 6.36 49.86
C SER A 231 -5.82 6.99 49.00
N ARG A 232 -6.69 7.82 49.59
CA ARG A 232 -7.80 8.47 48.88
C ARG A 232 -7.32 9.50 47.88
N GLU A 233 -6.27 10.24 48.19
CA GLU A 233 -5.64 11.19 47.26
C GLU A 233 -5.03 10.46 46.05
N SER A 234 -4.38 9.31 46.28
CA SER A 234 -3.89 8.46 45.19
C SER A 234 -5.02 7.97 44.28
N ASP A 235 -6.13 7.51 44.87
CA ASP A 235 -7.32 7.07 44.13
C ASP A 235 -7.94 8.23 43.33
N LEU A 236 -8.06 9.41 43.95
CA LEU A 236 -8.58 10.62 43.32
C LEU A 236 -7.72 11.01 42.11
N ASN A 237 -6.40 11.06 42.26
CA ASN A 237 -5.48 11.40 41.17
C ASN A 237 -5.58 10.41 40.00
N SER A 238 -5.75 9.11 40.31
CA SER A 238 -6.00 8.08 39.29
C SER A 238 -7.31 8.32 38.54
N LEU A 239 -8.40 8.66 39.24
CA LEU A 239 -9.69 8.97 38.61
C LEU A 239 -9.63 10.24 37.77
N GLU A 240 -8.98 11.29 38.26
CA GLU A 240 -8.82 12.55 37.51
C GLU A 240 -8.00 12.35 36.23
N SER A 241 -6.95 11.53 36.29
CA SER A 241 -6.19 11.13 35.10
C SER A 241 -7.05 10.37 34.07
N GLN A 242 -7.90 9.45 34.53
CA GLN A 242 -8.83 8.72 33.66
C GLN A 242 -9.85 9.66 33.00
N VAL A 243 -10.43 10.61 33.74
CA VAL A 243 -11.35 11.61 33.20
C VAL A 243 -10.64 12.49 32.16
N ALA A 244 -9.42 12.95 32.45
CA ALA A 244 -8.65 13.77 31.53
C ALA A 244 -8.33 13.03 30.22
N ALA A 245 -7.93 11.76 30.32
CA ALA A 245 -7.69 10.91 29.14
C ALA A 245 -8.95 10.73 28.30
N LEU A 246 -10.09 10.45 28.92
CA LEU A 246 -11.37 10.23 28.22
C LEU A 246 -11.86 11.52 27.55
N ARG A 247 -11.77 12.67 28.23
CA ARG A 247 -12.10 13.98 27.65
C ARG A 247 -11.17 14.35 26.49
N GLY A 248 -9.88 14.00 26.58
CA GLY A 248 -8.94 14.15 25.48
C GLY A 248 -9.36 13.36 24.23
N GLN A 249 -9.82 12.12 24.41
CA GLN A 249 -10.32 11.27 23.31
C GLN A 249 -11.64 11.77 22.70
N VAL A 250 -12.47 12.46 23.49
CA VAL A 250 -13.71 13.10 22.99
C VAL A 250 -13.41 14.38 22.23
N ALA A 251 -12.42 15.15 22.68
CA ALA A 251 -12.00 16.40 22.03
C ALA A 251 -11.30 16.13 20.68
N LEU A 252 -10.46 15.10 20.62
CA LEU A 252 -9.66 14.75 19.44
C LEU A 252 -10.06 13.38 18.90
N SER A 253 -10.57 13.38 17.68
CA SER A 253 -10.83 12.17 16.90
C SER A 253 -9.53 11.61 16.33
N THR A 254 -9.47 10.28 16.23
CA THR A 254 -8.28 9.57 15.73
C THR A 254 -8.56 9.00 14.35
N VAL A 255 -7.80 9.42 13.34
CA VAL A 255 -7.90 8.88 11.98
C VAL A 255 -6.59 8.23 11.59
N THR A 256 -6.64 6.93 11.30
CA THR A 256 -5.53 6.21 10.68
C THR A 256 -5.70 6.26 9.17
N VAL A 257 -4.69 6.76 8.47
CA VAL A 257 -4.65 6.79 7.01
C VAL A 257 -3.55 5.86 6.54
N GLU A 258 -3.91 4.95 5.64
CA GLU A 258 -3.03 4.00 5.00
C GLU A 258 -3.00 4.30 3.51
N LEU A 259 -1.82 4.62 3.00
CA LEU A 259 -1.58 5.04 1.64
C LEU A 259 -0.76 3.97 0.93
N PHE A 260 -1.27 3.48 -0.19
CA PHE A 260 -0.59 2.54 -1.06
C PHE A 260 -0.33 3.21 -2.40
N GLN A 261 0.88 3.07 -2.93
CA GLN A 261 1.15 3.47 -4.29
C GLN A 261 0.32 2.61 -5.26
N THR A 262 -0.17 3.22 -6.34
CA THR A 262 -0.72 2.48 -7.46
C THR A 262 0.39 1.59 -8.02
N ALA A 263 0.29 0.28 -7.79
CA ALA A 263 1.15 -0.68 -8.45
C ALA A 263 1.03 -0.45 -9.96
N THR A 264 2.13 -0.06 -10.62
CA THR A 264 2.21 -0.17 -12.07
C THR A 264 1.95 -1.65 -12.37
N PRO A 265 0.91 -2.00 -13.14
CA PRO A 265 0.65 -3.40 -13.44
C PRO A 265 1.94 -3.99 -14.01
N PRO A 266 2.42 -5.13 -13.48
CA PRO A 266 3.59 -5.78 -14.05
C PRO A 266 3.33 -5.95 -15.56
N PRO A 267 4.33 -5.70 -16.43
CA PRO A 267 4.15 -5.93 -17.86
C PRO A 267 3.56 -7.33 -18.02
N PRO A 268 2.51 -7.49 -18.85
CA PRO A 268 1.78 -8.75 -18.95
C PRO A 268 2.81 -9.86 -19.06
N ALA A 269 2.79 -10.78 -18.07
CA ALA A 269 3.73 -11.88 -18.02
C ALA A 269 3.67 -12.53 -19.40
N LYS A 270 4.80 -12.53 -20.13
CA LYS A 270 4.87 -13.20 -21.43
C LYS A 270 4.29 -14.59 -21.20
N PRO A 271 3.30 -15.03 -21.99
CA PRO A 271 2.64 -16.31 -21.75
C PRO A 271 3.73 -17.35 -21.57
N LYS A 272 3.75 -18.00 -20.39
CA LYS A 272 4.63 -19.14 -20.19
C LYS A 272 4.26 -20.11 -21.29
N THR A 273 5.17 -20.32 -22.23
CA THR A 273 4.98 -21.28 -23.31
C THR A 273 4.95 -22.65 -22.66
N ASP A 274 3.74 -23.10 -22.35
CA ASP A 274 3.50 -24.43 -21.85
C ASP A 274 3.86 -25.40 -22.98
N GLY A 275 4.92 -26.17 -22.76
CA GLY A 275 5.37 -27.26 -23.62
C GLY A 275 6.38 -26.89 -24.70
N ALA A 276 7.40 -27.75 -24.87
CA ALA A 276 8.39 -27.66 -25.94
C ALA A 276 7.77 -27.56 -27.36
N TRP A 277 6.54 -28.06 -27.52
CA TRP A 277 5.80 -28.01 -28.79
C TRP A 277 5.31 -26.59 -29.16
N SER A 278 4.90 -25.77 -28.17
CA SER A 278 4.49 -24.39 -28.43
C SER A 278 5.71 -23.49 -28.71
N ALA A 279 6.83 -23.75 -28.04
CA ALA A 279 8.11 -23.09 -28.32
C ALA A 279 8.63 -23.40 -29.75
N ALA A 280 8.50 -24.66 -30.20
CA ALA A 280 8.85 -25.05 -31.57
C ALA A 280 7.94 -24.35 -32.61
N GLY A 281 6.64 -24.26 -32.35
CA GLY A 281 5.70 -23.55 -33.22
C GLY A 281 6.02 -22.05 -33.35
N HIS A 282 6.34 -21.38 -32.25
CA HIS A 282 6.75 -19.98 -32.27
C HIS A 282 8.12 -19.75 -32.92
N ALA A 283 9.07 -20.66 -32.76
CA ALA A 283 10.37 -20.59 -33.44
C ALA A 283 10.22 -20.76 -34.97
N LEU A 284 9.29 -21.62 -35.41
CA LEU A 284 9.01 -21.80 -36.84
C LEU A 284 8.29 -20.58 -37.43
N ALA A 285 7.33 -20.01 -36.70
CA ALA A 285 6.61 -18.80 -37.10
C ALA A 285 7.54 -17.58 -37.16
N SER A 286 8.45 -17.43 -36.21
CA SER A 286 9.46 -16.36 -36.23
C SER A 286 10.48 -16.57 -37.36
N GLY A 287 10.88 -17.81 -37.64
CA GLY A 287 11.71 -18.17 -38.79
C GLY A 287 11.05 -17.82 -40.14
N TRP A 288 9.75 -18.09 -40.29
CA TRP A 288 8.99 -17.71 -41.48
C TRP A 288 8.88 -16.19 -41.67
N HIS A 289 8.71 -15.46 -40.56
CA HIS A 289 8.70 -13.99 -40.60
C HIS A 289 10.07 -13.42 -41.00
N ALA A 290 11.17 -14.01 -40.54
CA ALA A 290 12.52 -13.63 -40.97
C ALA A 290 12.74 -13.90 -42.46
N LEU A 291 12.29 -15.05 -42.98
CA LEU A 291 12.33 -15.37 -44.40
C LEU A 291 11.55 -14.34 -45.25
N TYR A 292 10.35 -13.96 -44.78
CA TYR A 292 9.55 -12.92 -45.42
C TYR A 292 10.27 -11.56 -45.45
N MET A 293 10.90 -11.16 -44.34
CA MET A 293 11.64 -9.90 -44.27
C MET A 293 12.86 -9.88 -45.20
N VAL A 294 13.59 -10.99 -45.31
CA VAL A 294 14.71 -11.13 -46.25
C VAL A 294 14.21 -11.08 -47.70
N GLY A 295 13.13 -11.79 -48.01
CA GLY A 295 12.51 -11.76 -49.35
C GLY A 295 12.02 -10.36 -49.74
N ARG A 296 11.38 -9.65 -48.80
CA ARG A 296 10.96 -8.25 -49.00
C ARG A 296 12.15 -7.33 -49.23
N GLY A 297 13.24 -7.51 -48.47
CA GLY A 297 14.49 -6.78 -48.66
C GLY A 297 15.09 -7.00 -50.04
N LEU A 298 15.10 -8.25 -50.52
CA LEU A 298 15.59 -8.59 -51.86
C LEU A 298 14.76 -7.92 -52.96
N LEU A 299 13.43 -7.93 -52.83
CA LEU A 299 12.54 -7.24 -53.78
C LEU A 299 12.81 -5.74 -53.84
N ILE A 300 13.00 -5.10 -52.69
CA ILE A 300 13.36 -3.68 -52.62
C ILE A 300 14.74 -3.44 -53.25
N ALA A 301 15.73 -4.28 -52.99
CA ALA A 301 17.07 -4.17 -53.56
C ALA A 301 17.08 -4.33 -55.09
N VAL A 302 16.29 -5.27 -55.62
CA VAL A 302 16.12 -5.46 -57.07
C VAL A 302 15.42 -4.25 -57.69
N SER A 303 14.36 -3.75 -57.07
CA SER A 303 13.66 -2.54 -57.51
C SER A 303 14.58 -1.30 -57.50
N ALA A 304 15.40 -1.14 -56.46
CA ALA A 304 16.37 -0.06 -56.36
C ALA A 304 17.51 -0.16 -57.40
N SER A 305 17.87 -1.39 -57.82
CA SER A 305 18.92 -1.62 -58.83
C SER A 305 18.45 -1.45 -60.27
N PHE A 306 17.13 -1.49 -60.50
CA PHE A 306 16.51 -1.35 -61.82
C PHE A 306 16.90 -0.06 -62.58
N PRO A 307 16.88 1.16 -61.97
CA PRO A 307 17.29 2.37 -62.69
C PRO A 307 18.76 2.37 -63.12
N PHE A 308 19.67 1.79 -62.33
CA PHE A 308 21.08 1.68 -62.70
C PHE A 308 21.32 0.68 -63.82
N LEU A 309 20.61 -0.46 -63.80
CA LEU A 309 20.65 -1.44 -64.89
C LEU A 309 20.08 -0.85 -66.20
N ALA A 310 19.00 -0.07 -66.11
CA ALA A 310 18.43 0.63 -67.27
C ALA A 310 19.43 1.65 -67.86
N LEU A 311 20.12 2.41 -67.01
CA LEU A 311 21.14 3.36 -67.46
C LEU A 311 22.34 2.65 -68.11
N ALA A 312 22.82 1.55 -67.51
CA ALA A 312 23.91 0.75 -68.06
C ALA A 312 23.54 0.14 -69.44
N ALA A 313 22.30 -0.34 -69.60
CA ALA A 313 21.80 -0.84 -70.86
C ALA A 313 21.74 0.24 -71.96
N LEU A 314 21.35 1.48 -71.62
CA LEU A 314 21.35 2.61 -72.55
C LEU A 314 22.77 2.99 -72.99
N ILE A 315 23.74 2.99 -72.06
CA ILE A 315 25.15 3.26 -72.38
C ILE A 315 25.73 2.18 -73.28
N ALA A 316 25.50 0.90 -72.97
CA ALA A 316 25.93 -0.23 -73.79
C ALA A 316 25.31 -0.20 -75.20
N TYR A 317 24.03 0.16 -75.30
CA TYR A 317 23.36 0.34 -76.58
C TYR A 317 23.95 1.51 -77.39
N GLY A 318 24.27 2.62 -76.74
CA GLY A 318 24.97 3.75 -77.35
C GLY A 318 26.35 3.36 -77.89
N ALA A 319 27.16 2.65 -77.10
CA ALA A 319 28.46 2.15 -77.49
C ALA A 319 28.39 1.15 -78.66
N TYR A 320 27.46 0.20 -78.62
CA TYR A 320 27.20 -0.75 -79.70
C TYR A 320 26.80 -0.06 -81.01
N ARG A 321 25.95 0.97 -80.93
CA ARG A 321 25.56 1.75 -82.11
C ARG A 321 26.72 2.56 -82.66
N PHE A 322 27.62 3.06 -81.81
CA PHE A 322 28.78 3.85 -82.21
C PHE A 322 29.88 2.98 -82.85
N THR A 323 30.12 1.78 -82.34
CA THR A 323 31.07 0.82 -82.94
C THR A 323 30.54 0.25 -84.26
N ARG A 324 29.22 0.04 -84.38
CA ARG A 324 28.60 -0.40 -85.65
C ARG A 324 28.59 0.69 -86.74
N ARG A 325 28.71 1.97 -86.36
CA ARG A 325 28.90 3.11 -87.29
C ARG A 325 30.35 3.31 -87.72
N ARG A 326 31.30 2.65 -87.07
CA ARG A 326 32.71 2.60 -87.47
C ARG A 326 33.04 1.22 -88.01
N LYS A 327 32.48 0.90 -89.18
CA LYS A 327 33.18 0.00 -90.10
C LYS A 327 34.23 0.86 -90.80
N PRO A 328 35.54 0.56 -90.68
CA PRO A 328 36.54 1.20 -91.52
C PRO A 328 36.22 0.85 -92.97
N GLU A 329 36.09 1.87 -93.81
CA GLU A 329 36.31 1.72 -95.24
C GLU A 329 37.70 1.10 -95.44
N ALA A 330 37.74 0.16 -96.37
CA ALA A 330 38.97 -0.45 -96.84
C ALA A 330 39.87 0.65 -97.40
N ASP A 331 41.11 0.71 -96.92
CA ASP A 331 42.19 1.28 -97.71
C ASP A 331 42.88 0.11 -98.41
N GLU A 332 42.62 0.04 -99.72
CA GLU A 332 43.48 -0.61 -100.70
C GLU A 332 44.85 0.07 -100.67
N GLU A 333 45.92 -0.71 -100.55
CA GLU A 333 47.13 -0.65 -101.38
C GLU A 333 47.85 -2.00 -101.33
#